data_AF-A0A846PGI4-F1
#
_entry.id   AF-A0A846PGI4-F1
#
_cell.length_a   1.000
_cell.length_b   1.000
_cell.length_c   1.000
_cell.angle_alpha   90.00
_cell.angle_beta   90.00
_cell.angle_gamma   90.00
#
_symmetry.space_group_name_H-M   'P 1'
#
loop_
_entity.id
_entity.type
_entity.pdbx_description
1 polymer ?
#
loop_
_entity_poly.entity_id
_entity_poly.type
_entity_poly.pdbx_seq_one_letter_code
_entity_poly.pdbx_strand_id
1 'polypeptide(L)'
;MNSEELDLRKFFEEQIELEEEIVKSMNQALTTLTNPVVNGVLKGISSDSRKHAEIYRAAIEVASVPPAITEEEFERLKEAVKKHIVY
;
A
#
# COMPACT_ATOMS: atom_id res chain seq x y z
N MET A 1 3.07 3.19 -24.53
CA MET A 1 1.97 2.47 -23.87
C MET A 1 0.77 2.46 -24.80
N ASN A 2 0.06 1.34 -24.88
CA ASN A 2 -1.19 1.27 -25.64
C ASN A 2 -2.35 1.92 -24.83
N SER A 3 -3.54 2.03 -25.42
CA SER A 3 -4.71 2.65 -24.76
C SER A 3 -5.09 1.95 -23.46
N GLU A 4 -5.05 0.62 -23.44
CA GLU A 4 -5.43 -0.19 -22.28
C GLU A 4 -4.44 -0.02 -21.11
N GLU A 5 -3.15 0.08 -21.40
CA GLU A 5 -2.10 0.36 -20.40
C GLU A 5 -2.23 1.77 -19.81
N LEU A 6 -2.62 2.76 -20.62
CA LEU A 6 -2.85 4.13 -20.14
C LEU A 6 -4.10 4.20 -19.25
N ASP A 7 -5.17 3.50 -19.62
CA ASP A 7 -6.40 3.42 -18.83
C ASP A 7 -6.15 2.70 -17.49
N LEU A 8 -5.36 1.63 -17.49
CA LEU A 8 -5.00 0.90 -16.28
C LEU A 8 -4.09 1.72 -15.35
N ARG A 9 -3.09 2.43 -15.90
CA ARG A 9 -2.22 3.33 -15.12
C ARG A 9 -3.04 4.44 -14.46
N LYS A 10 -3.94 5.07 -15.21
CA LYS A 10 -4.82 6.11 -14.70
C LYS A 10 -5.73 5.58 -13.58
N PHE A 11 -6.30 4.39 -13.76
CA PHE A 11 -7.07 3.73 -12.72
C PHE A 11 -6.27 3.58 -11.43
N PHE A 12 -5.01 3.11 -11.49
CA PHE A 12 -4.17 2.98 -10.30
C PHE A 12 -3.84 4.33 -9.64
N GLU A 13 -3.61 5.39 -10.43
CA GLU A 13 -3.41 6.75 -9.89
C GLU A 13 -4.64 7.24 -9.13
N GLU A 14 -5.84 7.05 -9.69
CA GLU A 14 -7.11 7.38 -9.02
C GLU A 14 -7.31 6.56 -7.72
N GLN A 15 -6.92 5.28 -7.71
CA GLN A 15 -7.00 4.46 -6.49
C GLN A 15 -6.02 4.93 -5.41
N ILE A 16 -4.81 5.38 -5.78
CA ILE A 16 -3.84 5.92 -4.83
C ILE A 16 -4.40 7.16 -4.15
N GLU A 17 -4.98 8.09 -4.92
CA GLU A 17 -5.59 9.32 -4.38
C GLU A 17 -6.71 8.99 -3.38
N LEU A 18 -7.59 8.06 -3.74
CA LEU A 18 -8.69 7.63 -2.88
C LEU A 18 -8.19 7.01 -1.55
N GLU A 19 -7.20 6.13 -1.61
CA GLU A 19 -6.62 5.50 -0.41
C GLU A 19 -5.91 6.53 0.50
N GLU A 20 -5.23 7.53 -0.07
CA GLU A 20 -4.62 8.62 0.69
C GLU A 20 -5.65 9.53 1.37
N GLU A 21 -6.76 9.81 0.69
CA GLU A 21 -7.88 10.55 1.27
C GLU A 21 -8.50 9.81 2.47
N ILE A 22 -8.66 8.48 2.35
CA ILE A 22 -9.12 7.64 3.46
C ILE A 22 -8.14 7.73 4.63
N VAL A 23 -6.85 7.56 4.40
CA VAL A 23 -5.81 7.69 5.45
C VAL A 23 -5.91 9.05 6.15
N LYS A 24 -6.05 10.14 5.40
CA LYS A 24 -6.20 11.49 5.95
C LYS A 24 -7.46 11.61 6.81
N SER A 25 -8.60 11.12 6.33
CA SER A 25 -9.88 11.14 7.05
C SER A 25 -9.81 10.31 8.35
N MET A 26 -9.22 9.12 8.29
CA MET A 26 -9.03 8.26 9.46
C MET A 26 -8.11 8.90 10.51
N ASN A 27 -7.02 9.54 10.07
CA ASN A 27 -6.11 10.25 10.96
C ASN A 27 -6.81 11.44 11.65
N GLN A 28 -7.68 12.17 10.96
CA GLN A 28 -8.49 13.22 11.56
C GLN A 28 -9.46 12.66 12.61
N ALA A 29 -10.17 11.58 12.30
CA ALA A 29 -11.06 10.91 13.26
C ALA A 29 -10.32 10.47 14.52
N LEU A 30 -9.11 9.91 14.38
CA LEU A 30 -8.25 9.47 15.49
C LEU A 30 -7.82 10.61 16.43
N THR A 31 -7.87 11.88 16.00
CA THR A 31 -7.56 13.02 16.89
C THR A 31 -8.67 13.32 17.89
N THR A 32 -9.90 12.91 17.60
CA THR A 32 -11.09 13.25 18.40
C THR A 32 -11.66 12.07 19.17
N LEU A 33 -11.46 10.85 18.68
CA LEU A 33 -11.99 9.64 19.29
C LEU A 33 -11.06 9.14 20.40
N THR A 34 -11.62 8.92 21.59
CA THR A 34 -10.86 8.49 22.78
C THR A 34 -11.03 7.01 23.10
N ASN A 35 -12.04 6.33 22.51
CA ASN A 35 -12.28 4.92 22.77
C ASN A 35 -11.13 4.06 22.18
N PRO A 36 -10.41 3.28 23.00
CA PRO A 36 -9.22 2.55 22.55
C PRO A 36 -9.54 1.44 21.56
N VAL A 37 -10.72 0.81 21.64
CA VAL A 37 -11.15 -0.23 20.69
C VAL A 37 -11.41 0.38 19.33
N VAL A 38 -12.18 1.48 19.28
CA VAL A 38 -12.46 2.22 18.04
C VAL A 38 -11.15 2.73 17.42
N ASN A 39 -10.25 3.28 18.23
CA ASN A 39 -8.94 3.74 17.76
C ASN A 39 -8.09 2.61 17.18
N GLY A 40 -8.13 1.42 17.76
CA GLY A 40 -7.46 0.24 17.21
C GLY A 40 -7.98 -0.13 15.82
N VAL A 41 -9.31 -0.16 15.66
CA VAL A 41 -9.95 -0.47 14.37
C VAL A 41 -9.61 0.59 13.31
N LEU A 42 -9.74 1.88 13.63
CA LEU A 42 -9.45 2.96 12.67
C LEU A 42 -7.97 3.00 12.25
N LYS A 43 -7.05 2.69 13.18
CA LYS A 43 -5.63 2.51 12.84
C LYS A 43 -5.40 1.33 11.90
N GLY A 44 -6.13 0.23 12.10
CA GLY A 44 -6.10 -0.93 11.20
C GLY A 44 -6.53 -0.54 9.79
N ILE A 45 -7.70 0.09 9.66
CA ILE A 45 -8.23 0.56 8.36
C ILE A 45 -7.25 1.52 7.68
N SER A 46 -6.73 2.52 8.39
CA SER A 46 -5.72 3.46 7.86
C SER A 46 -4.45 2.73 7.39
N SER A 47 -4.02 1.70 8.12
CA SER A 47 -2.85 0.89 7.74
C SER A 47 -3.09 0.08 6.48
N ASP A 48 -4.30 -0.48 6.31
CA ASP A 48 -4.70 -1.21 5.11
C ASP A 48 -4.79 -0.29 3.89
N SER A 49 -5.39 0.90 4.01
CA SER A 49 -5.42 1.88 2.93
C SER A 49 -4.01 2.32 2.50
N ARG A 50 -3.11 2.58 3.47
CA ARG A 50 -1.71 2.88 3.14
C ARG A 50 -1.04 1.71 2.41
N LYS A 51 -1.28 0.47 2.84
CA LYS A 51 -0.76 -0.73 2.16
C LYS A 51 -1.27 -0.82 0.73
N HIS A 52 -2.56 -0.56 0.48
CA HIS A 52 -3.13 -0.57 -0.87
C HIS A 52 -2.53 0.50 -1.77
N ALA A 53 -2.36 1.74 -1.28
CA ALA A 53 -1.70 2.81 -2.03
C ALA A 53 -0.28 2.39 -2.48
N GLU A 54 0.52 1.78 -1.59
CA GLU A 54 1.85 1.27 -1.97
C GLU A 54 1.79 0.14 -3.00
N ILE A 55 0.79 -0.76 -2.90
CA ILE A 55 0.58 -1.82 -3.89
C ILE A 55 0.24 -1.24 -5.27
N TYR A 56 -0.63 -0.24 -5.34
CA TYR A 56 -0.97 0.42 -6.61
C TYR A 56 0.23 1.14 -7.22
N ARG A 57 1.07 1.81 -6.40
CA ARG A 57 2.34 2.38 -6.87
C ARG A 57 3.26 1.32 -7.43
N ALA A 58 3.44 0.21 -6.71
CA ALA A 58 4.24 -0.90 -7.19
C ALA A 58 3.69 -1.51 -8.49
N ALA A 59 2.37 -1.57 -8.66
CA ALA A 59 1.74 -2.05 -9.89
C ALA A 59 2.03 -1.13 -11.09
N ILE A 60 2.06 0.19 -10.89
CA ILE A 60 2.49 1.16 -11.91
C ILE A 60 3.95 0.90 -12.31
N GLU A 61 4.83 0.63 -11.34
CA GLU A 61 6.25 0.32 -11.60
C GLU A 61 6.45 -1.03 -12.29
N VAL A 62 5.70 -2.06 -11.91
CA VAL A 62 5.75 -3.39 -12.56
C VAL A 62 5.20 -3.37 -13.98
N ALA A 63 4.24 -2.48 -14.28
CA ALA A 63 3.80 -2.22 -15.64
C ALA A 63 4.88 -1.51 -16.49
N SER A 64 5.92 -0.97 -15.85
CA SER A 64 7.16 -0.53 -16.49
C SER A 64 8.19 -1.68 -16.53
N VAL A 65 9.46 -1.41 -16.88
CA VAL A 65 10.53 -2.41 -16.78
C VAL A 65 11.32 -2.12 -15.50
N PRO A 66 10.91 -2.67 -14.33
CA PRO A 66 11.65 -2.44 -13.10
C PRO A 66 13.02 -3.14 -13.15
N PRO A 67 14.02 -2.63 -12.40
CA PRO A 67 15.30 -3.32 -12.27
C PRO A 67 15.09 -4.69 -11.61
N ALA A 68 15.83 -5.69 -12.08
CA ALA A 68 15.90 -6.97 -11.39
C ALA A 68 16.55 -6.77 -10.00
N ILE A 69 16.03 -7.46 -8.99
CA ILE A 69 16.64 -7.48 -7.66
C ILE A 69 17.97 -8.25 -7.69
N THR A 70 18.91 -7.83 -6.86
CA THR A 70 20.17 -8.53 -6.62
C THR A 70 19.97 -9.73 -5.68
N GLU A 71 20.92 -10.66 -5.68
CA GLU A 71 20.93 -11.81 -4.75
C GLU A 71 20.95 -11.35 -3.28
N GLU A 72 21.68 -10.28 -2.98
CA GLU A 72 21.74 -9.71 -1.62
C GLU A 72 20.38 -9.16 -1.19
N GLU A 73 19.68 -8.45 -2.08
CA GLU A 73 18.32 -7.96 -1.81
C GLU A 73 17.33 -9.10 -1.63
N PHE A 74 17.47 -10.18 -2.42
CA PHE A 74 16.63 -11.36 -2.30
C PHE A 74 16.77 -12.05 -0.94
N GLU A 75 18.00 -12.30 -0.46
CA GLU A 75 18.20 -12.92 0.86
C GLU A 75 17.73 -12.02 2.01
N ARG A 76 17.89 -10.70 1.90
CA ARG A 76 17.31 -9.74 2.86
C ARG A 76 15.78 -9.78 2.86
N LEU A 77 15.16 -9.82 1.69
CA LEU A 77 13.70 -9.93 1.55
C LEU A 77 13.19 -11.22 2.21
N LYS A 78 13.82 -12.35 1.89
CA LYS A 78 13.50 -13.67 2.45
C LYS A 78 13.55 -13.68 3.97
N GLU A 79 14.61 -13.16 4.59
CA GLU A 79 14.71 -13.10 6.05
C GLU A 79 13.68 -12.14 6.67
N ALA A 80 13.31 -11.06 5.99
CA ALA A 80 12.26 -10.15 6.45
C ALA A 80 10.88 -10.82 6.45
N VAL A 81 10.53 -11.58 5.40
CA VAL A 81 9.20 -12.21 5.27
C VAL A 81 9.07 -13.53 6.03
N LYS A 82 10.18 -14.23 6.31
CA LYS A 82 10.20 -15.53 6.98
C LYS A 82 9.42 -15.55 8.30
N LYS A 83 9.48 -14.47 9.07
CA LYS A 83 8.74 -14.32 10.33
C LYS A 83 7.21 -14.25 10.16
N HIS A 84 6.73 -13.96 8.95
CA HIS A 84 5.32 -13.84 8.63
C HIS A 84 4.74 -15.09 7.94
N ILE A 85 5.58 -16.03 7.49
CA ILE A 85 5.18 -17.24 6.76
C ILE A 85 5.27 -18.50 7.64
N VAL A 86 6.15 -18.52 8.65
CA VAL A 86 6.42 -19.71 9.49
C VAL A 86 5.59 -19.70 10.79
N TYR A 87 4.33 -19.26 10.71
CA TYR A 87 3.31 -19.50 11.73
C TYR A 87 2.06 -20.08 11.06
#